data_AF-A0A371NWF7-F1
#
_entry.id   AF-A0A371NWF7-F1
#
_cell.length_a   1.000
_cell.length_b   1.000
_cell.length_c   1.000
_cell.angle_alpha   90.00
_cell.angle_beta   90.00
_cell.angle_gamma   90.00
#
_symmetry.space_group_name_H-M   'P 1'
#
loop_
_entity.id
_entity.type
_entity.pdbx_description
1 polymer ?
#
loop_
_entity_poly.entity_id
_entity_poly.type
_entity_poly.pdbx_seq_one_letter_code
_entity_poly.pdbx_strand_id
1 'polypeptide(L)'
;MCAECYDYAGHIVWQFFAPELWRRFTILLRRHLARELGLTQRVAAEHVRLQFAKVAEFQRRGAVHFHAIIRLDGVSETEEFPPPPADAGERELIAAIRSAARATAFEAPLVPGEGTRRILRWGVQLDVRSIVRREGLGGALSDRAVAAYIAKYATKATEDLDGRADGRAHVRRLKGTAELIAEDDADGAYAFLGKWSHMLGFRGHFSSKSRRYSVTLGSLREARRRWRLDRIIEEAREEGHEIEEVLVVGSWSFAGMGWLNEGDRALAMDAARAAREWRDARRVQFNTKEGEKDD
;
A
#
# COMPACT_ATOMS: atom_id res chain seq x y z
N MET A 1 -4.50 14.72 22.41
CA MET A 1 -3.48 15.57 21.76
C MET A 1 -3.92 17.01 21.95
N CYS A 2 -3.04 17.92 22.35
CA CYS A 2 -3.34 19.35 22.42
C CYS A 2 -3.46 19.90 20.98
N ALA A 3 -4.61 20.49 20.63
CA ALA A 3 -4.84 21.02 19.28
C ALA A 3 -4.03 22.29 18.99
N GLU A 4 -3.64 23.05 20.01
CA GLU A 4 -2.83 24.27 19.84
C GLU A 4 -1.33 23.97 19.75
N CYS A 5 -0.90 22.89 20.41
CA CYS A 5 0.50 22.51 20.54
C CYS A 5 0.99 21.61 19.38
N TYR A 6 0.10 21.12 18.54
CA TYR A 6 0.43 20.18 17.47
C TYR A 6 0.98 20.92 16.24
N ASP A 7 2.13 20.50 15.73
CA ASP A 7 2.73 21.06 14.52
C ASP A 7 2.03 20.51 13.27
N TYR A 8 0.89 21.12 12.90
CA TYR A 8 0.11 20.73 11.72
C TYR A 8 0.89 20.97 10.42
N ALA A 9 1.63 22.07 10.31
CA ALA A 9 2.44 22.36 9.13
C ALA A 9 3.54 21.30 8.97
N GLY A 10 4.28 20.99 10.04
CA GLY A 10 5.29 19.94 10.03
C GLY A 10 4.73 18.56 9.69
N HIS A 11 3.54 18.22 10.20
CA HIS A 11 2.84 16.99 9.81
C HIS A 11 2.61 16.94 8.30
N ILE A 12 1.98 17.97 7.74
CA ILE A 12 1.58 18.00 6.34
C ILE A 12 2.79 18.02 5.41
N VAL A 13 3.82 18.81 5.73
CA VAL A 13 5.09 18.82 4.98
C VAL A 13 5.77 17.46 5.03
N TRP A 14 5.81 16.82 6.21
CA TRP A 14 6.39 15.48 6.34
C TRP A 14 5.62 14.44 5.51
N GLN A 15 4.29 14.44 5.59
CA GLN A 15 3.41 13.56 4.80
C GLN A 15 3.64 13.71 3.30
N PHE A 16 3.70 14.95 2.82
CA PHE A 16 3.83 15.28 1.41
C PHE A 16 5.16 14.81 0.81
N PHE A 17 6.23 14.86 1.62
CA PHE A 17 7.57 14.40 1.23
C PHE A 17 7.94 13.02 1.77
N ALA A 18 7.01 12.30 2.43
CA ALA A 18 7.23 10.91 2.86
C ALA A 18 7.66 9.99 1.69
N PRO A 19 7.15 10.13 0.45
CA PRO A 19 7.68 9.39 -0.70
C PRO A 19 9.15 9.68 -1.03
N GLU A 20 9.62 10.90 -0.80
CA GLU A 20 11.02 11.30 -1.03
C GLU A 20 11.93 10.77 0.09
N LEU A 21 11.48 10.76 1.34
CA LEU A 21 12.16 10.04 2.42
C LEU A 21 12.32 8.56 2.08
N TRP A 22 11.26 7.91 1.57
CA TRP A 22 11.36 6.52 1.12
C TRP A 22 12.36 6.33 -0.02
N ARG A 23 12.33 7.18 -1.04
CA ARG A 23 13.31 7.13 -2.15
C ARG A 23 14.74 7.21 -1.62
N ARG A 24 15.03 8.19 -0.77
CA ARG A 24 16.36 8.38 -0.15
C ARG A 24 16.76 7.21 0.74
N PHE A 25 15.85 6.69 1.54
CA PHE A 25 16.07 5.49 2.33
C PHE A 25 16.51 4.32 1.45
N THR A 26 15.82 4.03 0.35
CA THR A 26 16.22 2.91 -0.52
C THR A 26 17.58 3.13 -1.21
N ILE A 27 17.94 4.38 -1.52
CA ILE A 27 19.27 4.71 -2.06
C ILE A 27 20.34 4.46 -1.00
N LEU A 28 20.14 4.99 0.22
CA LEU A 28 21.07 4.82 1.33
C LEU A 28 21.17 3.36 1.76
N LEU A 29 20.08 2.61 1.72
CA LEU A 29 20.04 1.20 2.06
C LEU A 29 20.96 0.38 1.15
N ARG A 30 20.93 0.60 -0.17
CA ARG A 30 21.86 -0.07 -1.09
C ARG A 30 23.32 0.33 -0.84
N ARG A 31 23.57 1.60 -0.54
CA ARG A 31 24.91 2.12 -0.21
C ARG A 31 25.46 1.51 1.08
N HIS A 32 24.61 1.42 2.09
CA HIS A 32 24.99 0.93 3.41
C HIS A 32 25.14 -0.58 3.38
N LEU A 33 24.27 -1.30 2.66
CA LEU A 33 24.44 -2.73 2.42
C LEU A 33 25.78 -3.05 1.75
N ALA A 34 26.15 -2.33 0.69
CA ALA A 34 27.46 -2.52 0.06
C ALA A 34 28.62 -2.36 1.07
N ARG A 35 28.53 -1.36 1.97
CA ARG A 35 29.51 -1.14 3.03
C ARG A 35 29.56 -2.29 4.05
N GLU A 36 28.40 -2.78 4.50
CA GLU A 36 28.31 -3.92 5.44
C GLU A 36 28.92 -5.19 4.82
N LEU A 37 28.84 -5.34 3.50
CA LEU A 37 29.46 -6.45 2.76
C LEU A 37 30.94 -6.23 2.45
N GLY A 38 31.52 -5.06 2.77
CA GLY A 38 32.89 -4.72 2.38
C GLY A 38 33.07 -4.50 0.88
N LEU A 39 31.99 -4.23 0.14
CA LEU A 39 31.98 -4.10 -1.31
C LEU A 39 31.78 -2.65 -1.77
N THR A 40 32.21 -2.36 -2.98
CA THR A 40 31.76 -1.15 -3.68
C THR A 40 30.30 -1.29 -4.10
N GLN A 41 29.59 -0.18 -4.31
CA GLN A 41 28.19 -0.22 -4.76
C GLN A 41 28.00 -0.97 -6.09
N ARG A 42 28.98 -0.87 -7.01
CA ARG A 42 28.95 -1.57 -8.29
C ARG A 42 29.02 -3.07 -8.09
N VAL A 43 30.02 -3.53 -7.33
CA VAL A 43 30.21 -4.96 -7.04
C VAL A 43 29.03 -5.52 -6.25
N ALA A 44 28.51 -4.80 -5.27
CA ALA A 44 27.34 -5.23 -4.52
C ALA A 44 26.10 -5.42 -5.41
N ALA A 45 25.90 -4.59 -6.45
CA ALA A 45 24.77 -4.73 -7.37
C ALA A 45 24.89 -5.94 -8.32
N GLU A 46 26.11 -6.40 -8.58
CA GLU A 46 26.42 -7.63 -9.32
C GLU A 46 26.37 -8.88 -8.42
N HIS A 47 26.47 -8.69 -7.10
CA HIS A 47 26.49 -9.77 -6.10
C HIS A 47 25.12 -10.08 -5.49
N VAL A 48 24.38 -9.03 -5.09
CA VAL A 48 23.11 -9.15 -4.36
C VAL A 48 22.10 -8.10 -4.80
N ARG A 49 20.84 -8.51 -4.92
CA ARG A 49 19.71 -7.66 -5.26
C ARG A 49 18.85 -7.41 -4.04
N LEU A 50 18.62 -6.13 -3.75
CA LEU A 50 17.67 -5.72 -2.74
C LEU A 50 16.27 -5.54 -3.35
N GLN A 51 15.31 -6.33 -2.88
CA GLN A 51 13.90 -6.19 -3.22
C GLN A 51 13.10 -5.73 -1.99
N PHE A 52 12.03 -4.99 -2.23
CA PHE A 52 11.09 -4.63 -1.17
C PHE A 52 9.64 -4.67 -1.64
N ALA A 53 8.73 -4.89 -0.70
CA ALA A 53 7.35 -4.46 -0.76
C ALA A 53 7.08 -3.54 0.43
N LYS A 54 6.40 -2.42 0.19
CA LYS A 54 6.02 -1.49 1.25
C LYS A 54 4.53 -1.16 1.20
N VAL A 55 4.00 -0.85 2.37
CA VAL A 55 2.65 -0.35 2.60
C VAL A 55 2.73 0.91 3.46
N ALA A 56 1.96 1.94 3.13
CA ALA A 56 1.73 3.12 3.96
C ALA A 56 0.40 2.90 4.70
N GLU A 57 0.40 2.97 6.03
CA GLU A 57 -0.79 2.87 6.87
C GLU A 57 -1.00 4.19 7.60
N PHE A 58 -2.22 4.71 7.62
CA PHE A 58 -2.54 5.88 8.44
C PHE A 58 -2.61 5.49 9.91
N GLN A 59 -1.78 6.13 10.73
CA GLN A 59 -1.94 6.04 12.17
C GLN A 59 -3.22 6.78 12.59
N ARG A 60 -3.73 6.49 13.79
CA ARG A 60 -4.90 7.17 14.37
C ARG A 60 -4.82 8.71 14.38
N ARG A 61 -3.60 9.26 14.35
CA ARG A 61 -3.32 10.70 14.27
C ARG A 61 -3.20 11.25 12.83
N GLY A 62 -3.50 10.45 11.80
CA GLY A 62 -3.44 10.87 10.40
C GLY A 62 -2.05 10.86 9.75
N ALA A 63 -0.98 10.55 10.48
CA ALA A 63 0.36 10.42 9.89
C ALA A 63 0.55 9.02 9.30
N VAL A 64 1.16 8.91 8.13
CA VAL A 64 1.49 7.62 7.51
C VAL A 64 2.66 6.95 8.25
N HIS A 65 2.55 5.64 8.39
CA HIS A 65 3.57 4.74 8.90
C HIS A 65 3.88 3.72 7.82
N PHE A 66 5.16 3.54 7.50
CA PHE A 66 5.56 2.56 6.49
C PHE A 66 5.84 1.19 7.11
N HIS A 67 5.12 0.19 6.63
CA HIS A 67 5.46 -1.21 6.81
C HIS A 67 6.20 -1.69 5.56
N ALA A 68 7.36 -2.31 5.72
CA ALA A 68 8.12 -2.83 4.59
C ALA A 68 8.63 -4.24 4.88
N ILE A 69 8.56 -5.09 3.86
CA ILE A 69 9.30 -6.35 3.80
C ILE A 69 10.43 -6.13 2.81
N ILE A 70 11.65 -6.38 3.27
CA ILE A 70 12.88 -6.19 2.49
C ILE A 70 13.58 -7.53 2.42
N ARG A 71 13.96 -7.93 1.21
CA ARG A 71 14.56 -9.23 0.89
C ARG A 71 15.86 -9.03 0.13
N LEU A 72 16.83 -9.90 0.39
CA LEU A 72 18.03 -10.05 -0.42
C LEU A 72 17.87 -11.27 -1.32
N ASP A 73 18.13 -11.08 -2.61
CA ASP A 73 18.16 -12.12 -3.62
C ASP A 73 19.55 -12.18 -4.25
N GLY A 74 19.96 -13.35 -4.72
CA GLY A 74 21.13 -13.47 -5.57
C GLY A 74 20.95 -12.79 -6.93
N VAL A 75 22.00 -12.81 -7.73
CA VAL A 75 21.99 -12.39 -9.12
C VAL A 75 22.05 -13.63 -10.01
N SER A 76 20.95 -13.91 -10.70
CA SER A 76 20.87 -14.97 -11.72
C SER A 76 20.18 -14.45 -12.98
N GLU A 77 20.58 -15.00 -14.12
CA GLU A 77 19.95 -14.81 -15.43
C GLU A 77 18.81 -15.80 -15.67
N THR A 78 18.91 -17.02 -15.11
CA THR A 78 17.97 -18.13 -15.34
C THR A 78 16.98 -18.31 -14.20
N GLU A 79 17.38 -18.01 -12.97
CA GLU A 79 16.54 -18.17 -11.80
C GLU A 79 15.81 -16.86 -11.47
N GLU A 80 14.49 -16.93 -11.23
CA GLU A 80 13.66 -15.75 -10.97
C GLU A 80 13.92 -15.17 -9.57
N PHE A 81 14.11 -16.04 -8.56
CA PHE A 81 14.30 -15.69 -7.15
C PHE A 81 15.46 -16.46 -6.51
N PRO A 82 16.70 -16.28 -7.01
CA PRO A 82 17.87 -16.98 -6.47
C PRO A 82 18.11 -16.62 -5.00
N PRO A 83 18.52 -17.59 -4.16
CA PRO A 83 18.88 -17.31 -2.78
C PRO A 83 20.05 -16.29 -2.71
N PRO A 84 20.12 -15.48 -1.64
CA PRO A 84 21.24 -14.56 -1.48
C PRO A 84 22.56 -15.33 -1.28
N PRO A 85 23.71 -14.76 -1.69
CA PRO A 85 25.03 -15.28 -1.36
C PRO A 85 25.22 -15.46 0.16
N ALA A 86 26.04 -16.43 0.57
CA ALA A 86 26.22 -16.80 1.98
C ALA A 86 26.78 -15.67 2.86
N ASP A 87 27.52 -14.74 2.26
CA ASP A 87 28.09 -13.54 2.90
C ASP A 87 27.09 -12.36 2.94
N ALA A 88 25.94 -12.47 2.27
CA ALA A 88 24.88 -11.47 2.25
C ALA A 88 23.69 -11.90 3.11
N GLY A 89 23.93 -11.94 4.43
CA GLY A 89 23.00 -12.47 5.41
C GLY A 89 22.02 -11.46 6.02
N GLU A 90 21.20 -11.97 6.94
CA GLU A 90 20.25 -11.19 7.72
C GLU A 90 20.92 -10.08 8.54
N ARG A 91 22.10 -10.37 9.10
CA ARG A 91 22.83 -9.44 9.97
C ARG A 91 23.20 -8.16 9.23
N GLU A 92 23.77 -8.30 8.03
CA GLU A 92 24.19 -7.22 7.15
C GLU A 92 22.97 -6.41 6.69
N LEU A 93 21.86 -7.08 6.37
CA LEU A 93 20.61 -6.41 6.01
C LEU A 93 20.04 -5.57 7.15
N ILE A 94 19.94 -6.14 8.37
CA ILE A 94 19.41 -5.43 9.55
C ILE A 94 20.29 -4.22 9.89
N ALA A 95 21.61 -4.38 9.87
CA ALA A 95 22.56 -3.31 10.09
C ALA A 95 22.38 -2.18 9.06
N ALA A 96 22.32 -2.54 7.78
CA ALA A 96 22.11 -1.61 6.68
C ALA A 96 20.76 -0.86 6.79
N ILE A 97 19.66 -1.55 7.12
CA ILE A 97 18.33 -0.93 7.32
C ILE A 97 18.38 0.12 8.44
N ARG A 98 18.89 -0.27 9.62
CA ARG A 98 18.98 0.63 10.78
C ARG A 98 19.86 1.85 10.47
N SER A 99 20.99 1.61 9.81
CA SER A 99 21.95 2.65 9.42
C SER A 99 21.35 3.60 8.38
N ALA A 100 20.71 3.07 7.34
CA ALA A 100 20.09 3.87 6.28
C ALA A 100 18.89 4.68 6.79
N ALA A 101 18.07 4.10 7.67
CA ALA A 101 16.95 4.82 8.29
C ALA A 101 17.46 6.03 9.09
N ARG A 102 18.46 5.85 9.96
CA ARG A 102 19.05 6.96 10.72
C ARG A 102 19.68 8.03 9.83
N ALA A 103 20.31 7.64 8.73
CA ALA A 103 20.97 8.57 7.81
C ALA A 103 20.00 9.29 6.86
N THR A 104 18.75 8.84 6.75
CA THR A 104 17.78 9.44 5.81
C THR A 104 17.34 10.82 6.31
N ALA A 105 17.63 11.85 5.52
CA ALA A 105 17.13 13.20 5.75
C ALA A 105 16.72 13.87 4.43
N PHE A 106 15.74 14.77 4.51
CA PHE A 106 15.29 15.62 3.41
C PHE A 106 15.10 17.06 3.90
N GLU A 107 15.87 18.00 3.33
CA GLU A 107 15.57 19.41 3.49
C GLU A 107 14.39 19.75 2.58
N ALA A 108 13.25 20.07 3.19
CA ALA A 108 12.05 20.46 2.46
C ALA A 108 12.18 21.89 1.93
N PRO A 109 11.55 22.19 0.78
CA PRO A 109 11.33 23.56 0.34
C PRO A 109 10.74 24.42 1.46
N LEU A 110 11.05 25.71 1.46
CA LEU A 110 10.56 26.63 2.48
C LEU A 110 9.02 26.71 2.39
N VAL A 111 8.33 26.51 3.51
CA VAL A 111 6.88 26.75 3.57
C VAL A 111 6.66 28.26 3.61
N PRO A 112 5.70 28.82 2.85
CA PRO A 112 5.36 30.24 2.95
C PRO A 112 5.13 30.67 4.41
N GLY A 113 5.67 31.83 4.79
CA GLY A 113 5.57 32.37 6.15
C GLY A 113 6.59 31.80 7.14
N GLU A 114 7.34 30.75 6.81
CA GLU A 114 8.42 30.25 7.66
C GLU A 114 9.77 30.90 7.34
N GLY A 115 10.59 31.15 8.36
CA GLY A 115 11.93 31.73 8.21
C GLY A 115 13.05 30.73 7.94
N THR A 116 12.80 29.42 8.08
CA THR A 116 13.82 28.37 7.93
C THR A 116 13.27 27.12 7.26
N ARG A 117 14.10 26.43 6.49
CA ARG A 117 13.73 25.15 5.88
C ARG A 117 13.67 24.04 6.92
N ARG A 118 12.71 23.15 6.76
CA ARG A 118 12.51 21.99 7.64
C ARG A 118 13.39 20.82 7.19
N ILE A 119 14.08 20.16 8.12
CA ILE A 119 14.80 18.90 7.86
C ILE A 119 13.93 17.72 8.29
N LEU A 120 13.35 17.04 7.32
CA LEU A 120 12.53 15.85 7.50
C LEU A 120 13.41 14.62 7.73
N ARG A 121 13.02 13.78 8.67
CA ARG A 121 13.67 12.50 9.00
C ARG A 121 12.62 11.45 9.33
N TRP A 122 13.01 10.18 9.38
CA TRP A 122 12.18 9.17 10.02
C TRP A 122 12.04 9.47 11.51
N GLY A 123 10.88 9.12 12.07
CA GLY A 123 10.69 9.17 13.52
C GLY A 123 11.56 8.16 14.25
N VAL A 124 11.58 8.24 15.59
CA VAL A 124 12.37 7.34 16.44
C VAL A 124 11.84 5.90 16.48
N GLN A 125 10.61 5.67 16.02
CA GLN A 125 9.98 4.36 15.99
C GLN A 125 10.45 3.59 14.74
N LEU A 126 11.35 2.63 14.94
CA LEU A 126 11.81 1.70 13.92
C LEU A 126 11.89 0.30 14.53
N ASP A 127 11.09 -0.63 14.01
CA ASP A 127 11.13 -2.04 14.38
C ASP A 127 11.60 -2.86 13.18
N VAL A 128 12.71 -3.58 13.34
CA VAL A 128 13.29 -4.44 12.30
C VAL A 128 13.39 -5.84 12.86
N ARG A 129 12.62 -6.76 12.28
CA ARG A 129 12.57 -8.17 12.67
C ARG A 129 12.76 -9.05 11.46
N SER A 130 13.47 -10.14 11.67
CA SER A 130 13.56 -11.19 10.67
C SER A 130 12.25 -11.95 10.55
N ILE A 131 11.93 -12.31 9.32
CA ILE A 131 10.79 -13.18 8.99
C ILE A 131 11.40 -14.57 8.75
N VAL A 132 11.66 -15.28 9.85
CA VAL A 132 12.29 -16.61 9.82
C VAL A 132 11.23 -17.67 9.54
N ARG A 133 11.49 -18.63 8.64
CA ARG A 133 10.66 -19.85 8.52
C ARG A 133 10.76 -20.68 9.80
N ARG A 134 9.65 -20.86 10.51
CA ARG A 134 9.52 -21.77 11.65
C ARG A 134 9.44 -23.19 11.10
N GLU A 135 10.32 -24.05 11.58
CA GLU A 135 10.20 -25.50 11.43
C GLU A 135 8.96 -26.02 12.18
N GLY A 136 8.36 -27.10 11.66
CA GLY A 136 7.18 -27.76 12.27
C GLY A 136 5.85 -27.55 11.54
N LEU A 137 5.77 -26.63 10.57
CA LEU A 137 4.66 -26.52 9.60
C LEU A 137 5.22 -26.76 8.20
N GLY A 138 5.56 -28.01 7.86
CA GLY A 138 5.93 -28.41 6.49
C GLY A 138 6.91 -27.47 5.74
N GLY A 139 7.93 -26.93 6.42
CA GLY A 139 8.95 -26.07 5.80
C GLY A 139 8.46 -24.69 5.31
N ALA A 140 7.24 -24.29 5.68
CA ALA A 140 6.62 -23.06 5.21
C ALA A 140 6.27 -22.14 6.39
N LEU A 141 7.13 -21.16 6.71
CA LEU A 141 6.52 -19.81 6.75
C LEU A 141 6.13 -19.55 5.31
N SER A 142 4.90 -19.95 5.03
CA SER A 142 4.35 -19.92 3.70
C SER A 142 4.46 -18.51 3.15
N ASP A 143 4.71 -18.38 1.86
CA ASP A 143 4.53 -17.11 1.15
C ASP A 143 3.16 -16.47 1.47
N ARG A 144 2.20 -17.28 1.93
CA ARG A 144 0.91 -16.87 2.51
C ARG A 144 1.01 -16.07 3.80
N ALA A 145 1.98 -16.30 4.69
CA ALA A 145 2.22 -15.46 5.89
C ALA A 145 2.78 -14.08 5.50
N VAL A 146 3.71 -14.03 4.54
CA VAL A 146 4.23 -12.79 3.95
C VAL A 146 3.13 -12.03 3.20
N ALA A 147 2.32 -12.75 2.41
CA ALA A 147 1.17 -12.18 1.71
C ALA A 147 0.07 -11.71 2.68
N ALA A 148 -0.22 -12.45 3.75
CA ALA A 148 -1.18 -12.06 4.78
C ALA A 148 -0.68 -10.85 5.57
N TYR A 149 0.62 -10.76 5.85
CA TYR A 149 1.23 -9.58 6.44
C TYR A 149 1.01 -8.36 5.52
N ILE A 150 1.37 -8.45 4.24
CA ILE A 150 1.14 -7.37 3.27
C ILE A 150 -0.36 -7.01 3.16
N ALA A 151 -1.24 -8.02 3.06
CA ALA A 151 -2.68 -7.83 2.93
C ALA A 151 -3.30 -7.15 4.15
N LYS A 152 -2.91 -7.56 5.36
CA LYS A 152 -3.35 -6.95 6.62
C LYS A 152 -3.16 -5.44 6.61
N TYR A 153 -1.98 -4.97 6.19
CA TYR A 153 -1.68 -3.55 6.17
C TYR A 153 -2.28 -2.83 4.98
N ALA A 154 -2.42 -3.50 3.84
CA ALA A 154 -3.05 -2.92 2.66
C ALA A 154 -4.53 -2.61 2.90
N THR A 155 -5.27 -3.51 3.55
CA THR A 155 -6.70 -3.31 3.85
C THR A 155 -6.91 -2.29 4.96
N LYS A 156 -6.01 -2.25 5.96
CA LYS A 156 -6.13 -1.28 7.05
C LYS A 156 -5.84 0.15 6.61
N ALA A 157 -4.91 0.33 5.68
CA ALA A 157 -4.56 1.64 5.11
C ALA A 157 -5.76 2.36 4.45
N THR A 158 -6.78 1.63 4.02
CA THR A 158 -7.98 2.19 3.37
C THR A 158 -9.11 2.58 4.33
N GLU A 159 -9.07 2.16 5.59
CA GLU A 159 -10.20 2.32 6.54
C GLU A 159 -9.99 3.45 7.57
N ASP A 160 -8.75 3.87 7.84
CA ASP A 160 -8.39 4.63 9.05
C ASP A 160 -8.64 6.16 9.01
N LEU A 161 -9.31 6.71 7.98
CA LEU A 161 -9.62 8.14 7.92
C LEU A 161 -10.98 8.51 8.56
N ASP A 162 -11.81 7.53 8.92
CA ASP A 162 -13.15 7.74 9.49
C ASP A 162 -13.15 7.69 11.03
N GLY A 163 -12.62 8.74 11.68
CA GLY A 163 -12.58 8.87 13.14
C GLY A 163 -13.82 9.52 13.79
N ARG A 164 -14.05 9.25 15.09
CA ARG A 164 -15.06 9.91 15.99
C ARG A 164 -14.95 11.46 16.00
N ALA A 165 -15.91 12.16 16.59
CA ALA A 165 -16.05 13.64 16.53
C ALA A 165 -14.75 14.46 16.78
N ASP A 166 -13.93 14.09 17.77
CA ASP A 166 -12.62 14.73 18.02
C ASP A 166 -11.57 14.42 16.93
N GLY A 167 -11.57 13.18 16.42
CA GLY A 167 -10.80 12.80 15.24
C GLY A 167 -11.18 13.64 14.02
N ARG A 168 -12.48 13.99 13.89
CA ARG A 168 -12.95 14.90 12.83
C ARG A 168 -12.43 16.32 13.00
N ALA A 169 -12.23 16.85 14.21
CA ALA A 169 -11.66 18.19 14.41
C ALA A 169 -10.18 18.24 14.03
N HIS A 170 -9.40 17.26 14.51
CA HIS A 170 -7.98 17.16 14.18
C HIS A 170 -7.75 16.94 12.67
N VAL A 171 -8.49 16.01 12.06
CA VAL A 171 -8.43 15.74 10.62
C VAL A 171 -8.87 16.95 9.79
N ARG A 172 -9.95 17.66 10.18
CA ARG A 172 -10.35 18.91 9.52
C ARG A 172 -9.25 19.96 9.57
N ARG A 173 -8.56 20.08 10.70
CA ARG A 173 -7.44 21.04 10.83
C ARG A 173 -6.26 20.64 9.95
N LEU A 174 -5.91 19.35 9.86
CA LEU A 174 -4.91 18.86 8.91
C LEU A 174 -5.28 19.18 7.45
N LYS A 175 -6.53 18.94 7.05
CA LYS A 175 -7.02 19.26 5.71
C LYS A 175 -6.91 20.76 5.43
N GLY A 176 -7.41 21.59 6.34
CA GLY A 176 -7.33 23.04 6.22
C GLY A 176 -5.89 23.55 6.19
N THR A 177 -4.97 22.97 6.97
CA THR A 177 -3.54 23.32 6.88
C THR A 177 -2.93 22.95 5.54
N ALA A 178 -3.29 21.81 4.95
CA ALA A 178 -2.83 21.44 3.61
C ALA A 178 -3.37 22.37 2.52
N GLU A 179 -4.63 22.79 2.63
CA GLU A 179 -5.26 23.75 1.72
C GLU A 179 -4.61 25.13 1.84
N LEU A 180 -4.42 25.65 3.06
CA LEU A 180 -3.75 26.93 3.31
C LEU A 180 -2.32 26.97 2.75
N ILE A 181 -1.50 25.95 3.03
CA ILE A 181 -0.13 25.90 2.50
C ILE A 181 -0.13 25.84 0.97
N ALA A 182 -1.11 25.16 0.36
CA ALA A 182 -1.22 25.09 -1.10
C ALA A 182 -1.65 26.42 -1.72
N GLU A 183 -2.56 27.15 -1.08
CA GLU A 183 -3.02 28.48 -1.50
C GLU A 183 -1.89 29.51 -1.39
N ASP A 184 -1.14 29.50 -0.28
CA ASP A 184 -0.02 30.42 -0.07
C ASP A 184 1.19 30.13 -0.98
N ASP A 185 1.31 28.90 -1.50
CA ASP A 185 2.39 28.45 -2.41
C ASP A 185 1.85 28.00 -3.78
N ALA A 186 0.86 28.72 -4.32
CA ALA A 186 0.09 28.32 -5.50
C ALA A 186 0.94 27.94 -6.74
N ASP A 187 2.11 28.56 -6.90
CA ASP A 187 3.05 28.30 -8.01
C ASP A 187 4.37 27.64 -7.55
N GLY A 188 4.45 27.23 -6.28
CA GLY A 188 5.67 26.72 -5.67
C GLY A 188 5.71 25.19 -5.52
N ALA A 189 6.55 24.75 -4.58
CA ALA A 189 6.79 23.33 -4.35
C ALA A 189 5.60 22.61 -3.69
N TYR A 190 4.69 23.36 -3.07
CA TYR A 190 3.50 22.88 -2.37
C TYR A 190 2.20 23.14 -3.14
N ALA A 191 2.25 23.69 -4.36
CA ALA A 191 1.06 23.93 -5.20
C ALA A 191 0.09 22.74 -5.30
N PHE A 192 0.64 21.51 -5.39
CA PHE A 192 -0.17 20.29 -5.50
C PHE A 192 -0.68 19.75 -4.16
N LEU A 193 -0.32 20.36 -3.03
CA LEU A 193 -0.67 19.86 -1.70
C LEU A 193 -2.19 19.83 -1.50
N GLY A 194 -2.92 20.84 -2.01
CA GLY A 194 -4.38 20.91 -1.97
C GLY A 194 -5.06 19.72 -2.66
N LYS A 195 -4.51 19.22 -3.78
CA LYS A 195 -4.99 18.00 -4.45
C LYS A 195 -4.97 16.79 -3.51
N TRP A 196 -4.06 16.76 -2.55
CA TRP A 196 -3.88 15.68 -1.59
C TRP A 196 -4.41 16.02 -0.20
N SER A 197 -5.18 17.11 -0.02
CA SER A 197 -5.75 17.48 1.29
C SER A 197 -6.65 16.37 1.85
N HIS A 198 -7.47 15.76 1.00
CA HIS A 198 -8.31 14.59 1.34
C HIS A 198 -7.50 13.38 1.86
N MET A 199 -6.22 13.31 1.51
CA MET A 199 -5.24 12.31 1.93
C MET A 199 -4.27 12.83 3.00
N LEU A 200 -4.61 13.92 3.69
CA LEU A 200 -3.80 14.55 4.72
C LEU A 200 -2.38 14.87 4.24
N GLY A 201 -2.26 15.31 2.99
CA GLY A 201 -1.00 15.64 2.33
C GLY A 201 -0.23 14.45 1.76
N PHE A 202 -0.63 13.19 2.01
CA PHE A 202 0.09 12.04 1.47
C PHE A 202 -0.20 11.84 -0.03
N ARG A 203 0.83 12.04 -0.86
CA ARG A 203 0.75 11.91 -2.33
C ARG A 203 1.31 10.59 -2.90
N GLY A 204 1.63 9.64 -2.03
CA GLY A 204 2.27 8.38 -2.41
C GLY A 204 1.27 7.27 -2.69
N HIS A 205 1.74 6.18 -3.30
CA HIS A 205 0.97 4.94 -3.33
C HIS A 205 0.95 4.27 -1.96
N PHE A 206 -0.24 3.84 -1.54
CA PHE A 206 -0.45 3.07 -0.32
C PHE A 206 0.30 1.75 -0.32
N SER A 207 0.43 1.09 -1.47
CA SER A 207 1.27 -0.08 -1.60
C SER A 207 2.15 0.03 -2.83
N SER A 208 3.39 -0.43 -2.71
CA SER A 208 4.33 -0.48 -3.84
C SER A 208 5.35 -1.57 -3.60
N LYS A 209 5.78 -2.23 -4.67
CA LYS A 209 6.81 -3.27 -4.62
C LYS A 209 7.86 -3.06 -5.69
N SER A 210 9.05 -3.57 -5.44
CA SER A 210 10.11 -3.65 -6.44
C SER A 210 9.71 -4.60 -7.56
N ARG A 211 10.22 -4.35 -8.77
CA ARG A 211 9.82 -5.07 -9.99
C ARG A 211 9.99 -6.60 -9.88
N ARG A 212 11.03 -7.07 -9.19
CA ARG A 212 11.36 -8.49 -8.99
C ARG A 212 11.00 -9.00 -7.58
N TYR A 213 10.15 -8.30 -6.83
CA TYR A 213 9.80 -8.72 -5.47
C TYR A 213 8.97 -10.01 -5.46
N SER A 214 8.04 -10.16 -6.41
CA SER A 214 7.18 -11.34 -6.50
C SER A 214 6.79 -11.60 -7.95
N VAL A 215 6.24 -12.79 -8.19
CA VAL A 215 5.52 -13.10 -9.42
C VAL A 215 4.49 -12.02 -9.75
N THR A 216 4.29 -11.79 -11.04
CA THR A 216 3.39 -10.74 -11.50
C THR A 216 1.92 -11.18 -11.38
N LEU A 217 0.99 -10.22 -11.25
CA LEU A 217 -0.43 -10.53 -11.31
C LEU A 217 -0.83 -11.14 -12.67
N GLY A 218 -0.12 -10.79 -13.75
CA GLY A 218 -0.27 -11.40 -15.07
C GLY A 218 0.02 -12.90 -15.02
N SER A 219 1.20 -13.28 -14.50
CA SER A 219 1.61 -14.68 -14.32
C SER A 219 0.59 -15.46 -13.46
N LEU A 220 0.11 -14.88 -12.37
CA LEU A 220 -0.91 -15.50 -11.51
C LEU A 220 -2.29 -15.62 -12.19
N ARG A 221 -2.68 -14.67 -13.05
CA ARG A 221 -3.91 -14.75 -13.82
C ARG A 221 -3.82 -15.82 -14.89
N GLU A 222 -2.67 -15.92 -15.56
CA GLU A 222 -2.41 -16.92 -16.58
C GLU A 222 -2.38 -18.34 -16.01
N ALA A 223 -1.67 -18.56 -14.89
CA ALA A 223 -1.68 -19.84 -14.19
C ALA A 223 -3.11 -20.28 -13.81
N ARG A 224 -3.94 -19.35 -13.31
CA ARG A 224 -5.36 -19.62 -13.01
C ARG A 224 -6.22 -19.86 -14.25
N ARG A 225 -5.89 -19.25 -15.39
CA ARG A 225 -6.57 -19.53 -16.66
C ARG A 225 -6.24 -20.94 -17.13
N ARG A 226 -4.97 -21.32 -17.13
CA ARG A 226 -4.51 -22.68 -17.49
C ARG A 226 -5.15 -23.73 -16.59
N TRP A 227 -5.07 -23.57 -15.27
CA TRP A 227 -5.70 -24.50 -14.33
C TRP A 227 -7.22 -24.67 -14.57
N ARG A 228 -7.95 -23.57 -14.83
CA ARG A 228 -9.39 -23.66 -15.14
C ARG A 228 -9.66 -24.36 -16.47
N LEU A 229 -8.83 -24.09 -17.48
CA LEU A 229 -8.92 -24.75 -18.78
C LEU A 229 -8.69 -26.26 -18.65
N ASP A 230 -7.64 -26.67 -17.94
CA ASP A 230 -7.30 -28.07 -17.71
C ASP A 230 -8.45 -28.80 -16.98
N ARG A 231 -9.06 -28.15 -15.98
CA ARG A 231 -10.23 -28.68 -15.26
C ARG A 231 -11.47 -28.85 -16.14
N ILE A 232 -11.77 -27.88 -17.00
CA ILE A 232 -12.88 -27.97 -17.95
C ILE A 232 -12.66 -29.11 -18.94
N ILE A 233 -11.43 -29.28 -19.44
CA ILE A 233 -11.07 -30.38 -20.34
C ILE A 233 -11.21 -31.73 -19.63
N GLU A 234 -10.76 -31.83 -18.38
CA GLU A 234 -10.86 -33.04 -17.57
C GLU A 234 -12.33 -33.43 -17.34
N GLU A 235 -13.17 -32.50 -16.89
CA GLU A 235 -14.60 -32.73 -16.65
C GLU A 235 -15.33 -33.16 -17.93
N ALA A 236 -15.08 -32.50 -19.06
CA ALA A 236 -15.71 -32.86 -20.32
C ALA A 236 -15.25 -34.23 -20.85
N ARG A 237 -13.99 -34.63 -20.60
CA ARG A 237 -13.51 -36.00 -20.90
C ARG A 237 -14.18 -37.04 -20.03
N GLU A 238 -14.41 -36.74 -18.75
CA GLU A 238 -15.17 -37.61 -17.83
C GLU A 238 -16.63 -37.77 -18.28
N GLU A 239 -17.23 -36.73 -18.86
CA GLU A 239 -18.57 -36.75 -19.48
C GLU A 239 -18.61 -37.44 -20.85
N GLY A 240 -17.47 -37.92 -21.36
CA GLY A 240 -17.37 -38.69 -22.61
C GLY A 240 -17.24 -37.83 -23.87
N HIS A 241 -16.92 -36.55 -23.75
CA HIS A 241 -16.67 -35.68 -24.89
C HIS A 241 -15.24 -35.86 -25.43
N GLU A 242 -15.10 -36.08 -26.74
CA GLU A 242 -13.81 -35.96 -27.42
C GLU A 242 -13.49 -34.47 -27.62
N ILE A 243 -12.37 -34.02 -27.05
CA ILE A 243 -11.91 -32.62 -27.15
C ILE A 243 -10.66 -32.55 -28.02
N GLU A 244 -10.82 -32.04 -29.25
CA GLU A 244 -9.72 -31.72 -30.16
C GLU A 244 -9.25 -30.26 -30.01
N GLU A 245 -10.19 -29.33 -29.78
CA GLU A 245 -9.91 -27.89 -29.67
C GLU A 245 -10.78 -27.24 -28.59
N VAL A 246 -10.21 -26.31 -27.81
CA VAL A 246 -10.98 -25.51 -26.85
C VAL A 246 -11.10 -24.07 -27.32
N LEU A 247 -12.32 -23.69 -27.71
CA LEU A 247 -12.64 -22.31 -28.08
C LEU A 247 -12.89 -21.45 -26.83
N VAL A 248 -11.96 -20.55 -26.52
CA VAL A 248 -12.14 -19.57 -25.44
C VAL A 248 -12.97 -18.39 -25.96
N VAL A 249 -14.28 -18.42 -25.74
CA VAL A 249 -15.17 -17.27 -26.01
C VAL A 249 -15.07 -16.30 -24.83
N GLY A 250 -14.19 -15.29 -24.93
CA GLY A 250 -13.91 -14.44 -23.77
C GLY A 250 -13.09 -13.18 -24.04
N SER A 251 -13.39 -12.41 -25.09
CA SER A 251 -12.84 -11.06 -25.23
C SER A 251 -13.71 -10.05 -24.46
N TRP A 252 -13.55 -10.03 -23.14
CA TRP A 252 -14.14 -8.96 -22.32
C TRP A 252 -13.16 -7.80 -22.28
N SER A 253 -13.49 -6.68 -22.94
CA SER A 253 -12.78 -5.43 -22.80
C SER A 253 -13.42 -4.59 -21.69
N PHE A 254 -12.61 -3.78 -21.01
CA PHE A 254 -13.13 -2.82 -20.05
C PHE A 254 -13.96 -1.76 -20.79
N ALA A 255 -15.29 -1.81 -20.64
CA ALA A 255 -16.20 -0.87 -21.29
C ALA A 255 -16.25 0.51 -20.59
N GLY A 256 -15.77 0.60 -19.35
CA GLY A 256 -15.74 1.82 -18.53
C GLY A 256 -16.14 1.57 -17.07
N MET A 257 -16.03 2.59 -16.23
CA MET A 257 -16.43 2.57 -14.81
C MET A 257 -17.14 3.88 -14.47
N GLY A 258 -18.24 3.79 -13.73
CA GLY A 258 -19.11 4.92 -13.42
C GLY A 258 -20.30 4.98 -14.37
N TRP A 259 -20.97 6.11 -14.40
CA TRP A 259 -22.12 6.33 -15.28
C TRP A 259 -21.61 6.99 -16.56
N LEU A 260 -21.48 6.20 -17.62
CA LEU A 260 -20.86 6.66 -18.87
C LEU A 260 -21.82 7.53 -19.69
N ASN A 261 -23.13 7.36 -19.45
CA ASN A 261 -24.18 8.17 -20.02
C ASN A 261 -25.27 8.50 -18.97
N GLU A 262 -26.18 9.38 -19.34
CA GLU A 262 -27.29 9.82 -18.48
C GLU A 262 -28.28 8.68 -18.14
N GLY A 263 -28.42 7.70 -19.02
CA GLY A 263 -29.22 6.49 -18.80
C GLY A 263 -28.62 5.57 -17.73
N ASP A 264 -27.30 5.33 -17.75
CA ASP A 264 -26.60 4.57 -16.72
C ASP A 264 -26.76 5.23 -15.35
N ARG A 265 -26.69 6.57 -15.34
CA ARG A 265 -26.93 7.39 -14.14
C ARG A 265 -28.36 7.23 -13.64
N ALA A 266 -29.35 7.30 -14.53
CA ALA A 266 -30.75 7.12 -14.16
C ALA A 266 -31.01 5.72 -13.57
N LEU A 267 -30.52 4.66 -14.23
CA LEU A 267 -30.64 3.28 -13.75
C LEU A 267 -29.97 3.08 -12.38
N ALA A 268 -28.77 3.63 -12.18
CA ALA A 268 -28.08 3.54 -10.91
C ALA A 268 -28.78 4.33 -9.80
N MET A 269 -29.33 5.51 -10.10
CA MET A 269 -30.11 6.31 -9.15
C MET A 269 -31.42 5.61 -8.77
N ASP A 270 -32.08 4.96 -9.72
CA ASP A 270 -33.29 4.17 -9.51
C ASP A 270 -33.00 2.92 -8.67
N ALA A 271 -31.95 2.16 -8.98
CA ALA A 271 -31.52 1.02 -8.17
C ALA A 271 -31.16 1.45 -6.73
N ALA A 272 -30.48 2.60 -6.57
CA ALA A 272 -30.16 3.14 -5.26
C ALA A 272 -31.42 3.60 -4.49
N ARG A 273 -32.44 4.12 -5.20
CA ARG A 273 -33.75 4.48 -4.61
C ARG A 273 -34.49 3.21 -4.16
N ALA A 274 -34.61 2.21 -5.02
CA ALA A 274 -35.22 0.92 -4.68
C ALA A 274 -34.54 0.25 -3.49
N ALA A 275 -33.20 0.30 -3.41
CA ALA A 275 -32.45 -0.24 -2.27
C ALA A 275 -32.67 0.55 -0.97
N ARG A 276 -32.98 1.85 -1.02
CA ARG A 276 -33.40 2.63 0.16
C ARG A 276 -34.81 2.24 0.58
N GLU A 277 -35.75 2.23 -0.37
CA GLU A 277 -37.15 1.86 -0.14
C GLU A 277 -37.28 0.45 0.45
N TRP A 278 -36.52 -0.53 -0.07
CA TRP A 278 -36.50 -1.88 0.48
C TRP A 278 -35.95 -1.92 1.92
N ARG A 279 -34.90 -1.14 2.22
CA ARG A 279 -34.37 -1.04 3.59
C ARG A 279 -35.37 -0.38 4.54
N ASP A 280 -36.05 0.67 4.08
CA ASP A 280 -37.06 1.37 4.86
C ASP A 280 -38.29 0.49 5.11
N ALA A 281 -38.79 -0.20 4.10
CA ALA A 281 -39.88 -1.17 4.24
C ALA A 281 -39.53 -2.29 5.23
N ARG A 282 -38.29 -2.81 5.16
CA ARG A 282 -37.81 -3.84 6.10
C ARG A 282 -37.67 -3.31 7.52
N ARG A 283 -37.26 -2.04 7.70
CA ARG A 283 -37.20 -1.37 9.01
C ARG A 283 -38.59 -1.17 9.61
N VAL A 284 -39.57 -0.76 8.80
CA VAL A 284 -40.98 -0.63 9.24
C VAL A 284 -41.56 -1.98 9.66
N GLN A 285 -41.32 -3.05 8.88
CA GLN A 285 -41.73 -4.42 9.25
C GLN A 285 -41.07 -4.97 10.52
N PHE A 286 -39.85 -4.54 10.85
CA PHE A 286 -39.19 -4.90 12.11
C PHE A 286 -39.82 -4.17 13.30
N ASN A 287 -40.10 -2.87 13.16
CA ASN A 287 -40.73 -2.08 14.23
C ASN A 287 -42.18 -2.50 14.52
N THR A 288 -42.95 -2.93 13.52
CA THR A 288 -44.32 -3.43 13.74
C THR A 288 -44.33 -4.78 14.48
N LYS A 289 -43.31 -5.62 14.33
CA LYS A 289 -43.19 -6.90 15.06
C LYS A 289 -42.75 -6.75 16.52
N GLU A 290 -42.11 -5.65 16.90
CA GLU A 290 -41.81 -5.35 18.30
C GLU A 290 -43.01 -4.75 19.04
N GLY A 291 -43.96 -4.11 18.34
CA GLY A 291 -45.18 -3.55 18.93
C GLY A 291 -46.32 -4.55 19.18
N GLU A 292 -46.24 -5.78 18.65
CA GLU A 292 -47.25 -6.85 18.82
C GLU A 292 -46.89 -7.87 19.93
N LYS A 293 -45.85 -7.61 20.74
CA LYS A 293 -45.39 -8.55 21.77
C LYS A 293 -45.74 -8.19 23.22
N ASP A 294 -46.44 -7.09 23.45
CA ASP A 294 -46.87 -6.65 24.79
C ASP A 294 -48.40 -6.48 24.88
N ASP A 295 -49.15 -7.55 24.57
CA ASP A 295 -50.53 -7.78 25.04
C ASP A 295 -50.76 -9.27 25.34
#